data_AF-A0A109HKK5-F1
#
_entry.id   AF-A0A109HKK5-F1
#
_cell.length_a   1.000
_cell.length_b   1.000
_cell.length_c   1.000
_cell.angle_alpha   90.00
_cell.angle_beta   90.00
_cell.angle_gamma   90.00
#
_symmetry.space_group_name_H-M   'P 1'
#
loop_
_entity.id
_entity.type
_entity.pdbx_description
1 polymer ?
#
loop_
_entity_poly.entity_id
_entity_poly.type
_entity_poly.pdbx_seq_one_letter_code
_entity_poly.pdbx_strand_id
1 'polypeptide(L)'
;MRQVSESAFCSFDGTRLSYRHWSAAAPAAPPRAVVLLHRGHEHAGRVVHLADELGLDDCAMFAWNARGNGRSPGVRGDAQALTVPVQLLASGDDVVVQRGPQDRFSSLNVERGHCWRRAYEGA
;
A
#
# COMPACT_ATOMS: atom_id res chain seq x y z
N MET A 1 5.47 4.13 15.70
CA MET A 1 6.11 3.96 14.39
C MET A 1 6.56 2.52 14.27
N ARG A 2 5.91 1.75 13.40
CA ARG A 2 6.26 0.35 13.14
C ARG A 2 7.67 0.25 12.56
N GLN A 3 8.41 -0.77 12.97
CA GLN A 3 9.72 -1.04 12.40
C GLN A 3 9.57 -1.41 10.92
N VAL A 4 10.36 -0.76 10.07
CA VAL A 4 10.38 -1.01 8.63
C VAL A 4 11.59 -1.84 8.24
N SER A 5 11.37 -2.85 7.43
CA SER A 5 12.41 -3.63 6.76
C SER A 5 12.37 -3.35 5.26
N GLU A 6 13.53 -3.27 4.62
CA GLU A 6 13.62 -3.16 3.16
C GLU A 6 14.21 -4.45 2.57
N SER A 7 13.62 -4.94 1.49
CA SER A 7 14.09 -6.13 0.79
C SER A 7 13.70 -6.05 -0.69
N ALA A 8 13.93 -7.12 -1.44
CA ALA A 8 13.56 -7.21 -2.84
C ALA A 8 13.22 -8.64 -3.25
N PHE A 9 12.34 -8.78 -4.24
CA PHE A 9 11.97 -10.04 -4.85
C PHE A 9 12.17 -9.97 -6.37
N CYS A 10 12.30 -11.13 -7.01
CA CYS A 10 12.33 -11.21 -8.48
C CYS A 10 10.90 -11.34 -9.00
N SER A 11 10.52 -10.45 -9.92
CA SER A 11 9.28 -10.55 -10.68
C SER A 11 9.34 -11.71 -11.69
N PHE A 12 8.24 -11.98 -12.37
CA PHE A 12 8.10 -13.11 -13.31
C PHE A 12 9.13 -13.08 -14.47
N ASP A 13 9.61 -11.89 -14.84
CA ASP A 13 10.62 -11.68 -15.88
C ASP A 13 12.05 -11.56 -15.32
N GLY A 14 12.26 -11.93 -14.05
CA GLY A 14 13.55 -11.83 -13.38
C GLY A 14 13.91 -10.44 -12.85
N THR A 15 13.09 -9.42 -13.10
CA THR A 15 13.39 -8.06 -12.63
C THR A 15 13.27 -7.96 -11.12
N ARG A 16 14.33 -7.46 -10.47
CA ARG A 16 14.41 -7.34 -9.01
C ARG A 16 13.71 -6.06 -8.52
N LEU A 17 12.53 -6.22 -7.94
CA LEU A 17 11.72 -5.11 -7.39
C LEU A 17 11.97 -4.94 -5.90
N SER A 18 12.20 -3.70 -5.49
CA SER A 18 12.43 -3.34 -4.09
C SER A 18 11.12 -3.11 -3.35
N TYR A 19 11.05 -3.49 -2.07
CA TYR A 19 9.88 -3.26 -1.23
C TYR A 19 10.23 -2.92 0.22
N ARG A 20 9.25 -2.30 0.89
CA ARG A 20 9.21 -2.11 2.34
C ARG A 20 8.20 -3.05 2.95
N HIS A 21 8.53 -3.56 4.13
CA HIS A 21 7.68 -4.45 4.90
C HIS A 21 7.66 -4.02 6.37
N TRP A 22 6.45 -4.01 6.92
CA TRP A 22 6.18 -3.84 8.33
C TRP A 22 5.48 -5.09 8.85
N SER A 23 6.05 -5.72 9.87
CA SER A 23 5.39 -6.84 10.54
C SER A 23 4.12 -6.39 11.25
N ALA A 24 3.14 -7.29 11.36
CA ALA A 24 1.98 -7.07 12.21
C ALA A 24 2.43 -6.86 13.66
N ALA A 25 1.91 -5.83 14.33
CA ALA A 25 2.20 -5.57 15.73
C ALA A 25 1.47 -6.55 16.65
N ALA A 26 0.27 -7.01 16.24
CA ALA A 26 -0.58 -7.96 16.95
C ALA A 26 -1.09 -9.04 15.97
N PRO A 27 -0.23 -9.97 15.50
CA PRO A 27 -0.54 -10.87 14.39
C PRO A 27 -1.84 -11.68 14.58
N ALA A 28 -2.71 -11.68 13.55
CA ALA A 28 -3.91 -12.52 13.52
C ALA A 28 -3.59 -14.00 13.25
N ALA A 29 -4.56 -14.86 13.59
CA ALA A 29 -4.61 -16.26 13.18
C ALA A 29 -5.95 -16.54 12.47
N PRO A 30 -5.98 -16.78 11.14
CA PRO A 30 -4.82 -16.90 10.24
C PRO A 30 -4.10 -15.55 10.00
N PRO A 31 -2.82 -15.58 9.57
CA PRO A 31 -2.07 -14.36 9.28
C PRO A 31 -2.74 -13.49 8.21
N ARG A 32 -2.77 -12.18 8.45
CA ARG A 32 -3.32 -11.18 7.52
C ARG A 32 -2.23 -10.29 6.96
N ALA A 33 -2.38 -9.86 5.72
CA ALA A 33 -1.45 -9.00 5.02
C ALA A 33 -2.19 -7.93 4.21
N VAL A 34 -1.55 -6.77 4.11
CA VAL A 34 -1.97 -5.65 3.30
C VAL A 34 -0.88 -5.29 2.30
N VAL A 35 -1.25 -5.10 1.04
CA VAL A 35 -0.38 -4.56 0.00
C VAL A 35 -0.82 -3.14 -0.35
N LEU A 36 0.11 -2.20 -0.23
CA LEU A 36 -0.05 -0.81 -0.63
C LEU A 36 0.55 -0.60 -2.02
N LEU A 37 -0.27 -0.16 -2.95
CA LEU A 37 0.11 0.15 -4.33
C LEU A 37 0.15 1.66 -4.48
N HIS A 38 1.34 2.22 -4.75
CA HIS A 38 1.51 3.66 -4.95
C HIS A 38 1.27 4.08 -6.41
N ARG A 39 1.13 5.39 -6.66
CA ARG A 39 0.92 5.92 -8.01
C ARG A 39 2.14 5.77 -8.91
N GLY A 40 1.94 5.87 -10.23
CA GLY A 40 2.99 5.74 -11.26
C GLY A 40 4.18 6.72 -11.14
N HIS A 41 4.00 7.89 -10.52
CA HIS A 41 5.09 8.86 -10.26
C HIS A 41 5.54 8.91 -8.79
N GLU A 42 5.10 7.93 -7.98
CA GLU A 42 5.46 7.81 -6.58
C GLU A 42 6.38 6.62 -6.33
N HIS A 43 6.73 6.40 -5.07
CA HIS A 43 7.49 5.24 -4.64
C HIS A 43 7.01 4.85 -3.23
N ALA A 44 7.33 3.63 -2.79
CA ALA A 44 6.96 3.07 -1.50
C ALA A 44 7.38 3.91 -0.28
N GLY A 45 8.24 4.92 -0.47
CA GLY A 45 8.68 5.83 0.59
C GLY A 45 7.64 6.89 0.91
N ARG A 46 6.78 7.22 -0.06
CA ARG A 46 5.73 8.22 0.11
C ARG A 46 4.53 7.70 0.87
N VAL A 47 4.40 6.38 1.04
CA VAL A 47 3.27 5.72 1.72
C VAL A 47 3.64 5.12 3.08
N VAL A 48 4.86 5.40 3.59
CA VAL A 48 5.36 4.84 4.86
C VAL A 48 4.46 5.21 6.04
N HIS A 49 3.94 6.44 6.07
CA HIS A 49 3.07 6.92 7.14
C HIS A 49 1.76 6.12 7.24
N LEU A 50 1.26 5.59 6.13
CA LEU A 50 0.02 4.78 6.11
C LEU A 50 0.16 3.49 6.93
N ALA A 51 1.38 2.97 7.11
CA ALA A 51 1.60 1.76 7.90
C ALA A 51 1.21 1.93 9.37
N ASP A 52 1.35 3.14 9.91
CA ASP A 52 0.92 3.48 11.27
C ASP A 52 -0.53 4.01 11.27
N GLU A 53 -0.89 4.87 10.30
CA GLU A 53 -2.19 5.58 10.30
C GLU A 53 -3.40 4.68 10.05
N LEU A 54 -3.24 3.56 9.34
CA LEU A 54 -4.36 2.65 9.05
C LEU A 54 -4.86 1.89 10.27
N GLY A 55 -4.08 1.79 11.35
CA GLY A 55 -4.47 1.10 12.58
C GLY A 55 -4.76 -0.40 12.40
N LEU A 56 -4.21 -1.02 11.35
CA LEU A 56 -4.35 -2.45 11.05
C LEU A 56 -3.24 -3.24 11.75
N ASP A 57 -3.26 -3.25 13.08
CA ASP A 57 -2.21 -3.83 13.93
C ASP A 57 -2.02 -5.34 13.75
N ASP A 58 -3.05 -6.02 13.25
CA ASP A 58 -3.06 -7.45 13.00
C ASP A 58 -2.63 -7.87 11.59
N CYS A 59 -2.39 -6.89 10.72
CA CYS A 59 -1.91 -7.09 9.35
C CYS A 59 -0.42 -6.79 9.22
N ALA A 60 0.31 -7.70 8.58
CA ALA A 60 1.59 -7.35 7.98
C ALA A 60 1.36 -6.42 6.78
N MET A 61 2.26 -5.49 6.51
CA MET A 61 2.09 -4.52 5.42
C MET A 61 3.27 -4.53 4.47
N PHE A 62 2.98 -4.40 3.19
CA PHE A 62 3.97 -4.41 2.11
C PHE A 62 3.73 -3.24 1.18
N ALA A 63 4.80 -2.57 0.77
CA ALA A 63 4.77 -1.56 -0.28
C ALA A 63 6.00 -1.75 -1.18
N TRP A 64 5.82 -2.23 -2.40
CA TRP A 64 6.92 -2.33 -3.37
C TRP A 64 6.98 -1.09 -4.25
N ASN A 65 8.19 -0.79 -4.75
CA ASN A 65 8.41 0.18 -5.79
C ASN A 65 8.12 -0.46 -7.14
N ALA A 66 7.15 0.09 -7.89
CA ALA A 66 6.90 -0.32 -9.28
C ALA A 66 8.17 -0.16 -10.15
N ARG A 67 8.19 -0.80 -11.33
CA ARG A 67 9.30 -0.65 -12.30
C ARG A 67 9.50 0.83 -12.63
N GLY A 68 10.76 1.24 -12.72
CA GLY A 68 11.08 2.64 -12.98
C GLY A 68 10.88 3.60 -11.81
N ASN A 69 10.40 3.12 -10.65
CA ASN A 69 10.09 3.95 -9.49
C ASN A 69 11.02 3.66 -8.32
N GLY A 70 11.28 4.69 -7.50
CA GLY A 70 12.09 4.56 -6.29
C GLY A 70 13.42 3.85 -6.55
N ARG A 71 13.63 2.73 -5.84
CA ARG A 71 14.86 1.91 -5.95
C ARG A 71 14.74 0.76 -6.96
N SER A 72 13.60 0.61 -7.64
CA SER A 72 13.40 -0.45 -8.63
C SER A 72 13.98 -0.05 -10.00
N PRO A 73 14.52 -1.02 -10.76
CA PRO A 73 15.06 -0.79 -12.10
C PRO A 73 13.93 -0.54 -13.13
N GLY A 74 14.30 -0.10 -14.34
CA GLY A 74 13.38 0.23 -15.43
C GLY A 74 13.45 1.71 -15.84
N VAL A 75 12.83 2.03 -16.97
CA VAL A 75 12.73 3.41 -17.47
C VAL A 75 11.93 4.24 -16.46
N ARG A 76 12.39 5.45 -16.14
CA ARG A 76 11.72 6.29 -15.14
C ARG A 76 10.33 6.68 -15.63
N GLY A 77 9.31 6.44 -14.82
CA GLY A 77 7.91 6.68 -15.19
C GLY A 77 7.29 5.61 -16.10
N ASP A 78 8.00 4.51 -16.38
CA ASP A 78 7.52 3.38 -17.20
C ASP A 78 6.73 2.33 -16.40
N ALA A 79 6.44 2.61 -15.12
CA ALA A 79 5.35 1.89 -14.47
C ALA A 79 4.09 2.19 -15.29
N GLN A 80 3.55 1.19 -16.01
CA GLN A 80 2.19 1.20 -16.58
C GLN A 80 1.27 1.72 -15.47
N ALA A 81 0.97 3.02 -15.52
CA ALA A 81 0.77 3.75 -14.28
C ALA A 81 -0.52 3.29 -13.63
N LEU A 82 -0.46 2.88 -12.36
CA LEU A 82 -1.60 3.09 -11.47
C LEU A 82 -1.80 4.60 -11.41
N THR A 83 -2.72 5.08 -12.27
CA THR A 83 -3.14 6.49 -12.36
C THR A 83 -4.14 6.83 -11.26
N VAL A 84 -4.69 5.81 -10.60
CA VAL A 84 -5.56 5.93 -9.42
C VAL A 84 -4.74 6.20 -8.15
N PRO A 85 -5.36 6.71 -7.07
CA PRO A 85 -4.73 6.93 -5.77
C PRO A 85 -4.13 5.65 -5.17
N VAL A 86 -3.44 5.77 -4.03
CA VAL A 86 -2.88 4.60 -3.34
C VAL A 86 -3.96 3.55 -3.14
N GLN A 87 -3.74 2.35 -3.69
CA GLN A 87 -4.69 1.25 -3.61
C GLN A 87 -4.22 0.25 -2.56
N LEU A 88 -5.17 -0.31 -1.81
CA LEU A 88 -4.93 -1.26 -0.73
C LEU A 88 -5.57 -2.61 -1.09
N LEU A 89 -4.83 -3.70 -0.91
CA LEU A 89 -5.34 -5.08 -1.00
C LEU A 89 -5.12 -5.77 0.34
N ALA A 90 -6.17 -6.35 0.93
CA ALA A 90 -6.10 -7.08 2.20
C ALA A 90 -6.36 -8.58 1.97
N SER A 91 -5.57 -9.44 2.61
CA SER A 91 -5.75 -10.89 2.50
C SER A 91 -6.95 -11.38 3.31
N GLY A 92 -7.74 -12.28 2.73
CA GLY A 92 -8.81 -12.99 3.44
C GLY A 92 -10.12 -12.21 3.58
N ASP A 93 -10.15 -10.95 3.16
CA ASP A 93 -11.35 -10.13 3.06
C ASP A 93 -11.49 -9.58 1.64
N ASP A 94 -12.60 -9.88 0.98
CA ASP A 94 -12.93 -9.32 -0.34
C ASP A 94 -13.47 -7.89 -0.19
N VAL A 95 -12.57 -6.94 0.03
CA VAL A 95 -12.93 -5.53 0.16
C VAL A 95 -12.70 -4.82 -1.18
N VAL A 96 -13.77 -4.65 -1.97
CA VAL A 96 -13.72 -3.83 -3.18
C VAL A 96 -13.80 -2.35 -2.79
N VAL A 97 -12.68 -1.63 -2.94
CA VAL A 97 -12.71 -0.18 -2.82
C VAL A 97 -13.45 0.40 -4.03
N GLN A 98 -14.70 0.82 -3.87
CA GLN A 98 -15.45 1.46 -4.95
C GLN A 98 -14.86 2.84 -5.32
N ARG A 99 -15.08 3.29 -6.55
CA ARG A 99 -14.53 4.54 -7.09
C ARG A 99 -14.79 5.78 -6.20
N GLY A 100 -16.00 5.92 -5.66
CA GLY A 100 -16.34 7.03 -4.76
C GLY A 100 -15.48 7.09 -3.49
N PRO A 101 -15.33 5.98 -2.73
CA PRO A 101 -14.33 5.87 -1.67
C PRO A 101 -12.87 6.16 -2.11
N GLN A 102 -12.43 5.73 -3.30
CA GLN A 102 -11.08 6.03 -3.82
C GLN A 102 -10.88 7.54 -4.08
N ASP A 103 -11.89 8.20 -4.67
CA ASP A 103 -11.85 9.64 -4.94
C ASP A 103 -11.88 10.45 -3.64
N ARG A 104 -12.62 9.99 -2.62
CA ARG A 104 -12.59 10.56 -1.27
C ARG A 104 -11.24 10.38 -0.60
N PHE A 105 -10.66 9.18 -0.63
CA PHE A 105 -9.31 8.92 -0.14
C PHE A 105 -8.29 9.90 -0.74
N SER A 106 -8.39 10.20 -2.04
CA SER A 106 -7.45 11.12 -2.71
C SER A 106 -7.68 12.60 -2.48
N SER A 107 -8.92 13.00 -2.19
CA SER A 107 -9.27 14.38 -1.82
C SER A 107 -9.03 14.69 -0.34
N LEU A 108 -8.83 13.67 0.51
CA LEU A 108 -8.62 13.79 1.95
C LEU A 108 -7.19 14.14 2.40
N ASN A 109 -6.37 14.74 1.54
CA ASN A 109 -5.07 15.30 1.95
C ASN A 109 -5.19 16.52 2.90
N VAL A 110 -6.37 16.85 3.40
CA VAL A 110 -6.58 17.97 4.33
C VAL A 110 -7.55 17.51 5.43
N GLU A 111 -7.01 17.38 6.64
CA GLU A 111 -7.69 17.30 7.94
C GLU A 111 -8.21 15.93 8.44
N ARG A 112 -7.37 15.33 9.30
CA ARG A 112 -7.70 14.50 10.48
C ARG A 112 -8.43 13.17 10.26
N GLY A 113 -7.66 12.09 10.13
CA GLY A 113 -7.68 10.92 11.03
C GLY A 113 -8.94 10.05 11.17
N HIS A 114 -10.09 10.38 10.58
CA HIS A 114 -11.37 9.72 10.89
C HIS A 114 -12.09 9.10 9.69
N CYS A 115 -11.55 9.19 8.46
CA CYS A 115 -12.26 8.68 7.28
C CYS A 115 -12.08 7.16 7.04
N TRP A 116 -11.15 6.51 7.74
CA TRP A 116 -10.73 5.14 7.45
C TRP A 116 -11.79 4.08 7.76
N ARG A 117 -12.52 4.20 8.87
CA ARG A 117 -13.54 3.20 9.27
C ARG A 117 -14.85 3.30 8.48
N ARG A 118 -15.32 4.52 8.17
CA ARG A 118 -16.63 4.69 7.53
C ARG A 118 -16.70 4.28 6.06
N ALA A 119 -15.57 4.19 5.37
CA ALA A 119 -15.59 3.82 3.95
C ALA A 119 -16.05 2.37 3.70
N TYR A 120 -16.02 1.52 4.74
CA TYR A 120 -16.28 0.08 4.63
C TYR A 120 -17.37 -0.46 5.57
N GLU A 121 -17.86 0.29 6.56
CA GLU A 121 -18.94 -0.13 7.48
C GLU A 121 -20.36 0.02 6.88
N GLY A 122 -20.54 0.09 5.56
CA GLY A 122 -21.86 0.36 4.97
C GLY A 122 -22.02 0.00 3.50
N ALA A 123 -21.35 -1.05 3.03
CA ALA A 123 -21.61 -1.68 1.74
C ALA A 123 -22.06 -3.12 1.94
#